data_AF-A0A8T4Z346-F1
#
_entry.id   AF-A0A8T4Z346-F1
#
_cell.length_a   1.000
_cell.length_b   1.000
_cell.length_c   1.000
_cell.angle_alpha   90.00
_cell.angle_beta   90.00
_cell.angle_gamma   90.00
#
_symmetry.space_group_name_H-M   'P 1'
#
loop_
_entity.id
_entity.type
_entity.pdbx_description
1 polymer ?
#
loop_
_entity_poly.entity_id
_entity_poly.type
_entity_poly.pdbx_seq_one_letter_code
_entity_poly.pdbx_strand_id
1 'polypeptide(L)' 'MCMPHILRRVKLFEAIVRVQDLKKTFRTSGSILQTIMGKGEQIRAVDDVSLDIMKGEVLGLVGESGS' A
#
# COMPACT_ATOMS: atom_id res chain seq x y z
N MET A 1 32.92 -13.33 30.94
CA MET A 1 31.87 -12.30 31.00
C MET A 1 30.90 -12.53 29.85
N CYS A 2 29.80 -13.25 30.10
CA CYS A 2 28.78 -13.56 29.09
C CYS A 2 27.75 -12.42 29.04
N MET A 3 27.60 -11.77 27.89
CA MET A 3 26.47 -10.88 27.62
C MET A 3 25.22 -11.70 27.24
N PRO A 4 24.02 -11.29 27.67
CA PRO A 4 22.82 -12.10 27.54
C PRO A 4 22.22 -12.01 26.14
N HIS A 5 21.93 -13.18 25.60
CA HIS A 5 21.45 -13.49 24.26
C HIS A 5 19.92 -13.40 24.17
N ILE A 6 19.30 -12.82 25.21
CA ILE A 6 17.85 -12.72 25.44
C ILE A 6 17.20 -11.64 24.57
N LEU A 7 17.92 -10.57 24.19
CA LEU A 7 17.37 -9.49 23.36
C LEU A 7 17.07 -9.90 21.91
N ARG A 8 17.56 -11.06 21.44
CA ARG A 8 17.23 -11.57 20.09
C ARG A 8 15.84 -12.20 19.99
N ARG A 9 15.21 -12.56 21.11
CA ARG A 9 13.97 -13.35 21.11
C ARG A 9 12.68 -12.51 21.03
N VAL A 10 12.77 -11.18 21.04
CA VAL A 10 11.60 -10.27 21.17
C VAL A 10 11.16 -9.65 19.83
N LYS A 11 11.85 -9.91 18.72
CA LYS A 11 11.52 -9.33 17.39
C LYS A 11 10.71 -10.26 16.47
N LEU A 12 9.83 -11.09 17.04
CA LEU A 12 8.96 -11.96 16.24
C LEU A 12 7.77 -11.22 15.59
N PHE A 13 7.36 -10.08 16.15
CA PHE A 13 6.26 -9.27 15.62
C PHE A 13 6.75 -7.89 15.13
N GLU A 14 7.83 -7.89 14.34
CA GLU A 14 8.33 -6.66 13.71
C GLU A 14 7.64 -6.47 12.36
N ALA A 15 6.72 -5.52 12.26
CA ALA A 15 6.23 -5.02 10.97
C ALA A 15 7.41 -4.33 10.26
N ILE A 16 7.82 -4.88 9.12
CA ILE A 16 8.90 -4.30 8.30
C ILE A 16 8.34 -3.32 7.27
N VAL A 17 7.06 -3.45 6.91
CA VAL A 17 6.32 -2.49 6.10
C VAL A 17 4.99 -2.24 6.78
N ARG A 18 4.60 -0.97 6.90
CA ARG A 18 3.30 -0.54 7.43
C ARG A 18 2.69 0.45 6.46
N VAL A 19 1.48 0.17 6.03
CA VAL A 19 0.64 1.03 5.19
C VAL A 19 -0.58 1.43 6.02
N GLN A 20 -0.87 2.72 6.05
CA GLN A 20 -2.02 3.27 6.78
C GLN A 20 -2.83 4.15 5.84
N ASP A 21 -4.13 3.90 5.79
CA ASP A 21 -5.18 4.69 5.12
C ASP A 21 -4.82 5.05 3.66
N LEU A 22 -4.25 4.09 2.93
CA LEU A 22 -3.78 4.31 1.57
C LEU A 22 -4.95 4.63 0.65
N LYS A 23 -4.87 5.79 -0.01
CA LYS A 23 -5.83 6.25 -1.00
C LYS A 23 -5.09 6.60 -2.28
N LYS A 24 -5.56 6.07 -3.41
CA LYS A 24 -5.01 6.36 -4.73
C LYS A 24 -6.11 6.62 -5.73
N THR A 25 -6.05 7.79 -6.34
CA THR A 25 -6.92 8.19 -7.44
C THR A 25 -6.08 8.45 -8.69
N PHE A 26 -6.54 7.93 -9.82
CA PHE A 26 -5.99 8.20 -11.14
C PHE A 26 -6.95 9.08 -11.92
N ARG A 27 -6.40 9.98 -12.75
CA ARG A 27 -7.19 10.72 -13.73
C ARG A 27 -7.23 9.88 -15.00
N THR A 28 -8.42 9.60 -15.49
CA THR A 28 -8.56 8.99 -16.80
C THR A 28 -8.34 10.05 -17.86
N SER A 29 -7.50 9.75 -18.85
CA SER A 29 -7.23 10.66 -19.97
C SER A 29 -8.50 10.78 -20.83
N GLY A 30 -9.28 11.83 -20.58
CA GLY A 30 -10.32 12.31 -21.48
C GLY A 30 -9.73 13.17 -22.61
N SER A 31 -10.49 13.37 -23.70
CA SER A 31 -10.09 14.29 -24.78
C SER A 31 -9.64 15.64 -24.22
N ILE A 32 -8.64 16.28 -24.84
CA ILE A 32 -8.07 17.57 -24.43
C ILE A 32 -9.17 18.60 -24.07
N LEU A 33 -10.28 18.59 -24.81
CA LEU A 33 -11.46 19.42 -24.55
C LEU A 33 -12.10 19.20 -23.15
N GLN A 34 -12.26 17.95 -22.70
CA GLN A 34 -12.80 17.62 -21.37
C GLN A 34 -11.85 18.02 -20.23
N THR A 35 -10.54 17.91 -20.46
CA THR A 35 -9.51 18.33 -19.50
C THR A 35 -9.51 19.85 -19.31
N ILE A 36 -9.69 20.63 -20.39
CA ILE A 36 -9.79 22.10 -20.33
C ILE A 36 -11.10 22.55 -19.65
N MET A 37 -12.20 21.81 -19.85
CA MET A 37 -13.49 22.06 -19.20
C MET A 37 -13.59 21.53 -17.75
N GLY A 38 -12.52 20.95 -17.20
CA GLY A 38 -12.48 20.44 -15.82
C GLY A 38 -13.31 19.18 -15.56
N LYS A 39 -13.77 18.48 -16.61
CA LYS A 39 -14.62 17.27 -16.54
C LYS A 39 -13.83 15.98 -16.80
N GLY A 40 -12.55 15.93 -16.43
CA GLY A 40 -11.78 14.69 -16.48
C GLY A 40 -12.31 13.70 -15.44
N GLU A 41 -12.71 12.50 -15.88
CA GLU A 41 -13.10 11.44 -14.96
C GLU A 41 -11.94 11.03 -14.05
N GLN A 42 -12.27 10.63 -12.84
CA GLN A 42 -11.32 10.16 -11.85
C GLN A 42 -11.72 8.77 -11.38
N ILE A 43 -10.76 7.86 -11.36
CA ILE A 43 -10.94 6.50 -10.86
C ILE A 43 -10.21 6.41 -9.53
N ARG A 44 -10.94 6.06 -8.47
CA ARG A 44 -10.34 5.70 -7.18
C ARG A 44 -9.91 4.24 -7.25
N ALA A 45 -8.61 4.01 -7.41
CA ALA A 45 -8.04 2.67 -7.52
C ALA A 45 -7.74 2.04 -6.16
N VAL A 46 -7.40 2.84 -5.16
CA VAL A 46 -7.25 2.35 -3.79
C VAL A 46 -8.02 3.28 -2.86
N ASP A 47 -8.85 2.71 -1.99
CA ASP A 47 -9.60 3.45 -0.99
C ASP A 47 -9.40 2.85 0.39
N ASP A 48 -8.75 3.61 1.26
CA ASP A 48 -8.65 3.36 2.70
C ASP A 48 -8.04 2.00 3.07
N VAL A 49 -6.93 1.64 2.44
CA VAL A 49 -6.25 0.36 2.70
C VAL A 49 -5.16 0.52 3.75
N SER A 50 -5.25 -0.28 4.81
CA SER A 50 -4.25 -0.39 5.88
C SER A 50 -3.76 -1.83 5.98
N LEU A 51 -2.44 -2.05 5.92
CA LEU A 51 -1.83 -3.38 6.03
C LEU A 51 -0.42 -3.31 6.63
N ASP A 52 -0.05 -4.35 7.38
CA ASP A 52 1.30 -4.57 7.89
C ASP A 52 1.89 -5.81 7.20
N ILE A 53 3.16 -5.74 6.82
CA ILE A 53 3.94 -6.90 6.37
C ILE A 53 4.98 -7.18 7.45
N MET A 54 4.89 -8.36 8.07
CA MET A 54 5.77 -8.74 9.16
C MET A 54 7.08 -9.34 8.63
N LYS A 55 8.12 -9.28 9.46
CA LYS A 55 9.42 -9.88 9.13
C LYS A 55 9.28 -11.38 8.88
N GLY A 56 9.66 -11.82 7.68
CA GLY A 56 9.62 -13.23 7.27
C GLY A 56 8.30 -13.65 6.62
N GLU A 57 7.34 -12.75 6.47
CA GLU A 57 6.13 -12.98 5.69
C GLU A 57 6.35 -12.69 4.20
N VAL A 58 5.64 -13.44 3.37
CA VAL A 58 5.54 -13.18 1.92
C VAL A 58 4.11 -12.76 1.63
N LEU A 59 3.95 -11.52 1.17
CA LEU A 59 2.65 -11.00 0.73
C LEU A 59 2.52 -11.17 -0.78
N GLY A 60 1.50 -11.90 -1.23
CA GLY A 60 1.10 -11.98 -2.64
C GLY A 60 0.00 -10.97 -2.94
N LEU A 61 0.25 -10.05 -3.88
CA LEU A 61 -0.78 -9.14 -4.40
C LEU A 61 -1.39 -9.74 -5.66
N VAL A 62 -2.71 -9.91 -5.68
CA VAL A 62 -3.47 -10.42 -6.82
C VAL A 62 -4.62 -9.47 -7.13
N GLY A 63 -4.97 -9.33 -8.41
CA GLY A 63 -6.04 -8.46 -8.87
C GLY A 63 -6.47 -8.81 -10.30
N GLU A 64 -7.71 -8.46 -10.63
CA GLU A 64 -8.20 -8.53 -12.01
C GLU A 64 -7.52 -7.42 -12.83
N SER A 65 -7.40 -7.60 -14.15
CA SER A 65 -6.89 -6.53 -15.01
C SER A 65 -7.76 -5.27 -14.88
N GLY A 66 -7.21 -4.21 -14.27
CA GLY A 66 -7.87 -2.92 -14.11
C GLY A 66 -8.41 -2.62 -12.70
N SER A 67 -8.24 -3.54 -11.74
CA SER A 67 -8.40 -3.26 -10.30
C SER A 67 -7.15 -2.62 -9.69
#